data_AF-A0A7Y5N8H4-F1
#
_entry.id   AF-A0A7Y5N8H4-F1
#
_cell.length_a   1.000
_cell.length_b   1.000
_cell.length_c   1.000
_cell.angle_alpha   90.00
_cell.angle_beta   90.00
_cell.angle_gamma   90.00
#
_symmetry.space_group_name_H-M   'P 1'
#
loop_
_entity.id
_entity.type
_entity.pdbx_description
1 polymer ?
#
loop_
_entity_poly.entity_id
_entity_poly.type
_entity_poly.pdbx_seq_one_letter_code
_entity_poly.pdbx_strand_id
1 'polypeptide(L)'
;ATWAAAVGDTAAALVGMRFGAHRSPRDGKSLEGSAACAIATLAGAWLLASLPFAIALGASVVAAVAERLPWPRDDNARLVALVGAAVVAGRALRY
;
A
#
# COMPACT_ATOMS: atom_id res chain seq x y z
N ALA A 1 -6.02 6.41 -3.09
CA ALA A 1 -4.60 6.78 -2.95
C ALA A 1 -4.31 7.34 -1.56
N THR A 2 -4.96 8.43 -1.12
CA THR A 2 -4.76 9.02 0.22
C THR A 2 -5.03 8.04 1.37
N TRP A 3 -6.04 7.16 1.23
CA TRP A 3 -6.28 6.07 2.19
C TRP A 3 -5.07 5.15 2.38
N ALA A 4 -4.36 4.79 1.30
CA ALA A 4 -3.20 3.92 1.37
C ALA A 4 -2.06 4.58 2.15
N ALA A 5 -1.86 5.89 1.97
CA ALA A 5 -0.90 6.66 2.74
C ALA A 5 -1.36 6.82 4.20
N ALA A 6 -2.56 7.31 4.48
CA ALA A 6 -2.96 7.59 5.85
C ALA A 6 -3.23 6.32 6.69
N VAL A 7 -3.93 5.33 6.13
CA VAL A 7 -4.37 4.14 6.85
C VAL A 7 -3.45 2.95 6.57
N GLY A 8 -3.01 2.78 5.32
CA GLY A 8 -2.11 1.70 4.94
C GLY A 8 -0.73 1.81 5.59
N ASP A 9 -0.09 2.98 5.52
CA ASP A 9 1.21 3.24 6.18
C ASP A 9 1.10 3.07 7.71
N THR A 10 0.07 3.67 8.32
CA THR A 10 -0.17 3.53 9.77
C THR A 10 -0.38 2.06 10.16
N ALA A 11 -1.14 1.29 9.38
CA ALA A 11 -1.32 -0.14 9.61
C ALA A 11 0.01 -0.91 9.46
N ALA A 12 0.84 -0.57 8.46
CA ALA A 12 2.17 -1.14 8.31
C ALA A 12 3.07 -0.86 9.52
N ALA A 13 3.07 0.37 10.02
CA ALA A 13 3.85 0.76 11.18
C ALA A 13 3.39 0.01 12.44
N LEU A 14 2.09 0.00 12.73
CA LEU A 14 1.54 -0.67 13.93
C LEU A 14 1.77 -2.18 13.91
N VAL A 15 1.46 -2.83 12.79
CA VAL A 15 1.65 -4.28 12.64
C VAL A 15 3.14 -4.62 12.60
N GLY A 16 3.96 -3.84 11.91
CA GLY A 16 5.40 -4.03 11.89
C GLY A 16 6.04 -3.89 13.26
N MET A 17 5.62 -2.91 14.07
CA MET A 17 6.10 -2.76 15.45
C MET A 17 5.70 -3.94 16.33
N ARG A 18 4.44 -4.41 16.26
CA ARG A 18 3.91 -5.43 17.15
C ARG A 18 4.27 -6.87 16.74
N PHE A 19 4.28 -7.14 15.44
CA PHE A 19 4.37 -8.48 14.86
C PHE A 19 5.49 -8.64 13.83
N GLY A 20 6.31 -7.60 13.62
CA GLY A 20 7.38 -7.61 12.61
C GLY A 20 8.51 -8.57 12.95
N ALA A 21 8.31 -9.85 12.71
CA ALA A 21 9.32 -10.90 12.85
C ALA A 21 10.26 -10.94 11.64
N HIS A 22 9.74 -10.66 10.45
CA HIS A 22 10.52 -10.70 9.20
C HIS A 22 10.88 -9.29 8.73
N ARG A 23 11.93 -8.72 9.32
CA ARG A 23 12.43 -7.37 8.98
C ARG A 23 13.54 -7.40 7.94
N SER A 24 13.48 -6.48 7.00
CA SER A 24 14.56 -6.20 6.05
C SER A 24 15.73 -5.56 6.79
N PRO A 25 16.97 -6.10 6.70
CA PRO A 25 18.16 -5.47 7.28
C PRO A 25 18.51 -4.12 6.63
N ARG A 26 17.97 -3.84 5.43
CA ARG A 26 18.32 -2.66 4.62
C ARG A 26 17.55 -1.40 5.03
N ASP A 27 16.31 -1.56 5.50
CA ASP A 27 15.37 -0.47 5.74
C ASP A 27 14.55 -0.63 7.04
N GLY A 28 14.70 -1.76 7.75
CA GLY A 28 14.00 -2.03 9.01
C GLY A 28 12.50 -2.34 8.88
N LYS A 29 11.94 -2.29 7.67
CA LYS A 29 10.53 -2.57 7.39
C LYS A 29 10.27 -4.07 7.44
N SER A 30 9.07 -4.44 7.90
CA SER A 30 8.68 -5.84 8.04
C SER A 30 7.73 -6.32 6.93
N LEU A 31 7.78 -7.63 6.65
CA LEU A 31 6.83 -8.28 5.73
C LEU A 31 5.39 -8.15 6.23
N GLU A 32 5.20 -8.30 7.52
CA GLU A 32 3.90 -8.21 8.20
C GLU A 32 3.32 -6.80 8.08
N GLY A 33 4.15 -5.76 8.23
CA GLY A 33 3.73 -4.38 7.98
C GLY A 33 3.32 -4.16 6.53
N SER A 34 4.13 -4.65 5.57
CA SER A 34 3.79 -4.56 4.14
C SER A 34 2.46 -5.27 3.81
N ALA A 35 2.21 -6.44 4.42
CA ALA A 35 0.95 -7.17 4.30
C ALA A 35 -0.23 -6.41 4.91
N ALA A 36 -0.03 -5.76 6.07
CA ALA A 36 -1.06 -4.92 6.69
C ALA A 36 -1.42 -3.71 5.82
N CYS A 37 -0.43 -3.04 5.23
CA CYS A 37 -0.68 -1.96 4.26
C CYS A 37 -1.45 -2.45 3.04
N ALA A 38 -1.11 -3.63 2.51
CA ALA A 38 -1.82 -4.24 1.39
C ALA A 38 -3.31 -4.49 1.73
N ILE A 39 -3.57 -5.14 2.87
CA ILE A 39 -4.93 -5.47 3.33
C ILE A 39 -5.73 -4.19 3.58
N ALA A 40 -5.17 -3.22 4.29
CA ALA A 40 -5.83 -1.94 4.56
C ALA A 40 -6.14 -1.20 3.25
N THR A 41 -5.20 -1.18 2.30
CA THR A 41 -5.40 -0.55 0.99
C THR A 41 -6.46 -1.26 0.17
N LEU A 42 -6.47 -2.61 0.14
CA LEU A 42 -7.48 -3.40 -0.54
C LEU A 42 -8.88 -3.09 0.03
N ALA A 43 -9.02 -3.08 1.35
CA ALA A 43 -10.27 -2.77 2.02
C ALA A 43 -10.78 -1.35 1.66
N GLY A 44 -9.91 -0.34 1.73
CA GLY A 44 -10.29 1.03 1.35
C GLY A 44 -10.64 1.16 -0.14
N ALA A 45 -9.86 0.53 -1.02
CA ALA A 45 -10.08 0.58 -2.46
C ALA A 45 -11.38 -0.14 -2.88
N TRP A 46 -11.64 -1.32 -2.30
CA TRP A 46 -12.78 -2.15 -2.67
C TRP A 46 -14.07 -1.74 -1.95
N LEU A 47 -14.02 -1.53 -0.63
CA LEU A 47 -15.21 -1.29 0.18
C LEU A 47 -15.62 0.19 0.22
N LEU A 48 -14.65 1.11 0.32
CA LEU A 48 -14.96 2.54 0.47
C LEU A 48 -14.98 3.30 -0.86
N ALA A 49 -14.00 3.03 -1.73
CA ALA A 49 -13.93 3.66 -3.05
C ALA A 49 -14.71 2.88 -4.13
N SER A 50 -15.32 1.75 -3.75
CA SER A 50 -16.12 0.87 -4.62
C SER A 50 -15.43 0.56 -5.96
N LEU A 51 -14.10 0.40 -5.95
CA LEU A 51 -13.36 0.05 -7.15
C LEU A 51 -13.62 -1.41 -7.53
N PRO A 52 -13.58 -1.74 -8.83
CA PRO A 52 -13.60 -3.14 -9.27
C PRO A 52 -12.49 -3.93 -8.59
N PHE A 53 -12.80 -5.15 -8.15
CA PHE A 53 -11.90 -5.96 -7.34
C PHE A 53 -10.49 -6.10 -7.94
N ALA A 54 -10.37 -6.29 -9.26
CA ALA A 54 -9.06 -6.38 -9.91
C ALA A 54 -8.22 -5.09 -9.81
N ILE A 55 -8.86 -3.91 -9.88
CA ILE A 55 -8.17 -2.61 -9.71
C ILE A 55 -7.79 -2.42 -8.24
N ALA A 56 -8.68 -2.77 -7.31
CA ALA A 56 -8.40 -2.70 -5.88
C ALA A 56 -7.24 -3.63 -5.47
N LEU A 57 -7.21 -4.85 -6.02
CA LEU A 57 -6.13 -5.81 -5.83
C LEU A 57 -4.82 -5.26 -6.39
N GLY A 58 -4.80 -4.75 -7.63
CA GLY A 58 -3.63 -4.09 -8.21
C GLY A 58 -3.11 -2.93 -7.34
N ALA A 59 -4.02 -2.08 -6.86
CA ALA A 59 -3.69 -0.98 -5.96
C ALA A 59 -3.07 -1.46 -4.63
N SER A 60 -3.57 -2.56 -4.04
CA SER A 60 -3.00 -3.12 -2.81
C SER A 60 -1.61 -3.72 -2.99
N VAL A 61 -1.34 -4.37 -4.14
CA VAL A 61 -0.02 -4.91 -4.45
C VAL A 61 0.98 -3.75 -4.63
N VAL A 62 0.58 -2.71 -5.37
CA VAL A 62 1.41 -1.51 -5.56
C VAL A 62 1.67 -0.82 -4.23
N ALA A 63 0.69 -0.73 -3.33
CA ALA A 63 0.89 -0.17 -1.99
C ALA A 63 1.93 -0.96 -1.19
N ALA A 64 1.85 -2.30 -1.18
CA ALA A 64 2.81 -3.14 -0.46
C ALA A 64 4.25 -2.99 -0.98
N VAL A 65 4.41 -2.88 -2.31
CA VAL A 65 5.72 -2.68 -2.94
C VAL A 65 6.24 -1.26 -2.69
N ALA A 66 5.38 -0.25 -2.84
CA ALA A 66 5.71 1.15 -2.60
C ALA A 66 6.13 1.37 -1.14
N GLU A 67 5.42 0.75 -0.21
CA GLU A 67 5.73 0.78 1.22
C GLU A 67 7.14 0.25 1.46
N ARG A 68 7.47 -0.90 0.88
CA ARG A 68 8.76 -1.56 1.12
C ARG A 68 9.94 -1.00 0.34
N LEU A 69 9.72 -0.05 -0.58
CA LEU A 69 10.80 0.49 -1.40
C LEU A 69 11.75 1.34 -0.53
N PRO A 70 13.05 1.01 -0.44
CA PRO A 70 14.02 1.78 0.33
C PRO A 70 14.37 3.06 -0.44
N TRP A 71 13.52 4.06 -0.32
CA TRP A 71 13.66 5.33 -1.03
C TRP A 71 13.74 6.48 -0.01
N PRO A 72 14.74 7.37 -0.08
CA PRO A 72 14.99 8.38 0.95
C PRO A 72 13.98 9.54 1.00
N ARG A 73 12.95 9.53 0.15
CA ARG A 73 11.89 10.55 0.12
C ARG A 73 10.62 10.04 0.80
N ASP A 74 9.82 10.97 1.30
CA ASP A 74 8.53 10.77 1.97
C ASP A 74 7.70 9.57 1.42
N ASP A 75 7.50 8.57 2.30
CA ASP A 75 6.77 7.34 2.02
C ASP A 75 5.30 7.60 1.67
N ASN A 76 4.69 8.63 2.28
CA ASN A 76 3.31 9.00 2.02
C ASN A 76 3.14 9.56 0.60
N ALA A 77 4.04 10.45 0.19
CA ALA A 77 4.04 10.99 -1.17
C ALA A 77 4.19 9.87 -2.20
N ARG A 78 5.08 8.90 -1.93
CA ARG A 78 5.30 7.73 -2.78
C ARG A 78 4.07 6.83 -2.86
N LEU A 79 3.44 6.52 -1.72
CA LEU A 79 2.20 5.74 -1.67
C LEU A 79 1.08 6.42 -2.46
N VAL A 80 0.87 7.71 -2.26
CA VAL A 80 -0.16 8.46 -3.00
C VAL A 80 0.10 8.41 -4.50
N ALA A 81 1.34 8.68 -4.94
CA ALA A 81 1.70 8.73 -6.35
C ALA A 81 1.54 7.35 -7.03
N LEU A 82 2.17 6.31 -6.48
CA LEU A 82 2.19 4.99 -7.11
C LEU A 82 0.82 4.30 -7.06
N VAL A 83 0.12 4.36 -5.93
CA VAL A 83 -1.23 3.79 -5.82
C VAL A 83 -2.21 4.56 -6.69
N GLY A 84 -2.09 5.90 -6.76
CA GLY A 84 -2.90 6.73 -7.64
C GLY A 84 -2.70 6.36 -9.12
N ALA A 85 -1.44 6.25 -9.56
CA ALA A 85 -1.11 5.84 -10.92
C ALA A 85 -1.65 4.44 -11.26
N ALA A 86 -1.53 3.49 -10.34
CA ALA A 86 -2.06 2.12 -10.52
C ALA A 86 -3.57 2.10 -10.73
N VAL A 87 -4.32 2.90 -9.96
CA VAL A 87 -5.79 3.02 -10.12
C VAL A 87 -6.14 3.67 -11.45
N VAL A 88 -5.45 4.74 -11.86
CA VAL A 88 -5.69 5.41 -13.15
C VAL A 88 -5.41 4.46 -14.31
N ALA A 89 -4.27 3.77 -14.30
CA ALA A 89 -3.92 2.79 -15.32
C ALA A 89 -4.94 1.63 -15.37
N GLY A 90 -5.33 1.10 -14.21
CA GLY A 90 -6.34 0.03 -14.13
C GLY A 90 -7.71 0.45 -14.66
N ARG A 91 -8.07 1.74 -14.54
CA ARG A 91 -9.29 2.28 -15.16
C ARG A 91 -9.14 2.44 -16.67
N ALA A 92 -8.00 2.96 -17.13
CA ALA A 92 -7.73 3.17 -18.56
C ALA A 92 -7.75 1.86 -19.37
N LEU A 93 -7.28 0.75 -18.80
CA LEU A 93 -7.27 -0.58 -19.44
C LEU A 93 -8.63 -1.29 -19.47
N ARG A 94 -9.66 -0.72 -18.85
CA ARG A 94 -11.04 -1.25 -18.86
C ARG A 94 -11.97 -0.51 -19.84
N TYR A 95 -11.45 0.51 -20.52
CA TYR A 95 -12.06 1.15 -21.69
C TYR A 95 -11.41 0.60 -22.97
#